data_AF-A0A6L6IWR6-F1
#
_entry.id   AF-A0A6L6IWR6-F1
#
_cell.length_a   1.000
_cell.length_b   1.000
_cell.length_c   1.000
_cell.angle_alpha   90.00
_cell.angle_beta   90.00
_cell.angle_gamma   90.00
#
_symmetry.space_group_name_H-M   'P 1'
#
loop_
_entity.id
_entity.type
_entity.pdbx_description
1 polymer ?
#
loop_
_entity_poly.entity_id
_entity_poly.type
_entity_poly.pdbx_seq_one_letter_code
_entity_poly.pdbx_strand_id
1 'polypeptide(L)'
;MTSKLFFGAVLGATLTMTLPALAHVTLELPEAAAGSTYKAVLRIGHGCGDKATKAVRVQIPDGFYNAKPMPKPGWELQTITGDYARPFDNHGEQMTSGVREIVWSGGDLPDEWYDEFTLRGTVGPELVAGSTLYFPTVQECDGARESWIDVTGADDVSNPAPSLQITEAVAGPGHHHGGHAMPGAVTLGQIGISGQFTRATPPGAKIAGGFMVLKNDGSSDDRLVSVSTPVAARAEIHEMSMDGDVMKMRALPDGLPLPAGQVVELKPGGYHLMLMGLTQPLVEGETVPLTLHFEQAGDVDMTLPVGPINARGDQDGDAHANH
;
A
#
# COMPACT_ATOMS: atom_id res chain seq x y z
N MET A 1 65.52 36.56 19.40
CA MET A 1 65.71 35.10 19.42
C MET A 1 64.90 34.59 20.59
N THR A 2 63.77 33.90 20.46
CA THR A 2 63.49 32.70 19.67
C THR A 2 61.96 32.54 19.59
N SER A 3 61.42 32.47 18.37
CA SER A 3 60.00 32.16 18.12
C SER A 3 59.80 30.64 18.21
N LYS A 4 58.83 30.17 19.02
CA LYS A 4 58.40 28.77 19.03
C LYS A 4 57.00 28.71 18.42
N LEU A 5 56.92 28.18 17.19
CA LEU A 5 55.66 27.79 16.56
C LEU A 5 55.11 26.54 17.25
N PHE A 6 53.87 26.59 17.72
CA PHE A 6 53.10 25.42 18.11
C PHE A 6 52.32 24.91 16.89
N PHE A 7 52.69 23.73 16.40
CA PHE A 7 51.86 22.94 15.48
C PHE A 7 50.78 22.24 16.30
N GLY A 8 49.54 22.71 16.20
CA GLY A 8 48.38 21.99 16.71
C GLY A 8 47.97 20.92 15.70
N ALA A 9 48.18 19.65 16.05
CA ALA A 9 47.68 18.52 15.28
C ALA A 9 46.15 18.40 15.49
N VAL A 10 45.38 18.65 14.43
CA VAL A 10 43.94 18.35 14.41
C VAL A 10 43.81 16.84 14.14
N LEU A 11 43.49 16.09 15.19
CA LEU A 11 43.16 14.67 15.10
C LEU A 11 41.73 14.56 14.54
N GLY A 12 41.60 14.32 13.23
CA GLY A 12 40.33 14.05 12.60
C GLY A 12 39.79 12.70 13.06
N ALA A 13 38.74 12.70 13.88
CA ALA A 13 37.99 11.49 14.21
C ALA A 13 37.18 11.05 12.99
N THR A 14 37.69 10.11 12.22
CA THR A 14 36.93 9.40 11.18
C THR A 14 35.91 8.49 11.88
N LEU A 15 34.66 8.97 11.98
CA LEU A 15 33.52 8.18 12.40
C LEU A 15 33.20 7.18 11.28
N THR A 16 33.72 5.95 11.39
CA THR A 16 33.33 4.85 10.52
C THR A 16 31.91 4.43 10.87
N MET A 17 30.92 4.95 10.14
CA MET A 17 29.58 4.38 10.12
C MET A 17 29.67 3.01 9.42
N THR A 18 29.69 1.94 10.20
CA THR A 18 29.46 0.59 9.69
C THR A 18 27.98 0.50 9.30
N LEU A 19 27.68 0.68 8.01
CA LEU A 19 26.37 0.30 7.48
C LEU A 19 26.24 -1.22 7.67
N PRO A 20 25.13 -1.72 8.25
CA PRO A 20 24.91 -3.15 8.30
C PRO A 20 24.87 -3.67 6.85
N ALA A 21 25.65 -4.72 6.59
CA ALA A 21 25.54 -5.43 5.32
C ALA A 21 24.10 -5.95 5.21
N LEU A 22 23.36 -5.50 4.21
CA LEU A 22 21.99 -5.92 3.90
C LEU A 22 21.97 -7.34 3.32
N ALA A 23 22.47 -8.31 4.07
CA ALA A 23 22.53 -9.72 3.66
C ALA A 23 21.20 -10.46 3.89
N HIS A 24 20.37 -9.96 4.81
CA HIS A 24 19.13 -10.63 5.17
C HIS A 24 18.02 -10.38 4.14
N VAL A 25 17.13 -11.35 3.98
CA VAL A 25 15.87 -11.14 3.24
C VAL A 25 15.00 -10.17 4.03
N THR A 26 14.49 -9.14 3.35
CA THR A 26 13.68 -8.09 3.97
C THR A 26 12.34 -7.93 3.26
N LEU A 27 11.35 -7.42 3.99
CA LEU A 27 10.16 -6.83 3.39
C LEU A 27 10.45 -5.37 3.04
N GLU A 28 10.05 -4.93 1.84
CA GLU A 28 10.21 -3.54 1.40
C GLU A 28 9.45 -2.56 2.31
N LEU A 29 8.22 -2.90 2.68
CA LEU A 29 7.41 -2.15 3.65
C LEU A 29 7.37 -2.92 4.98
N PRO A 30 8.05 -2.45 6.03
CA PRO A 30 8.19 -3.22 7.26
C PRO A 30 6.98 -3.13 8.20
N GLU A 31 5.94 -2.38 7.84
CA GLU A 31 4.77 -2.12 8.69
C GLU A 31 3.46 -2.25 7.91
N ALA A 32 2.41 -2.74 8.58
CA ALA A 32 1.04 -2.74 8.04
C ALA A 32 -0.01 -2.71 9.17
N ALA A 33 -1.15 -2.07 8.91
CA ALA A 33 -2.26 -2.03 9.85
C ALA A 33 -2.99 -3.39 9.92
N ALA A 34 -3.43 -3.78 11.12
CA ALA A 34 -4.34 -4.91 11.27
C ALA A 34 -5.61 -4.73 10.41
N GLY A 35 -6.04 -5.79 9.72
CA GLY A 35 -7.22 -5.76 8.83
C GLY A 35 -6.96 -5.21 7.43
N SER A 36 -5.76 -4.68 7.15
CA SER A 36 -5.42 -4.09 5.86
C SER A 36 -5.00 -5.14 4.81
N THR A 37 -5.20 -4.81 3.54
CA THR A 37 -4.50 -5.50 2.45
C THR A 37 -3.04 -5.09 2.45
N TYR A 38 -2.14 -6.05 2.26
CA TYR A 38 -0.71 -5.84 2.24
C TYR A 38 -0.05 -6.53 1.04
N LYS A 39 0.89 -5.83 0.41
CA LYS A 39 1.76 -6.34 -0.66
C LYS A 39 3.13 -6.63 -0.06
N ALA A 40 3.40 -7.89 0.22
CA ALA A 40 4.70 -8.33 0.70
C ALA A 40 5.65 -8.42 -0.49
N VAL A 41 6.67 -7.56 -0.51
CA VAL A 41 7.78 -7.62 -1.47
C VAL A 41 8.99 -8.14 -0.71
N LEU A 42 9.31 -9.42 -0.89
CA LEU A 42 10.48 -10.05 -0.29
C LEU A 42 11.68 -9.82 -1.20
N ARG A 43 12.67 -9.06 -0.71
CA ARG A 43 13.92 -8.82 -1.43
C ARG A 43 14.97 -9.84 -1.03
N ILE A 44 15.42 -10.64 -1.99
CA ILE A 44 16.55 -11.55 -1.83
C ILE A 44 17.78 -10.88 -2.40
N GLY A 45 18.76 -10.58 -1.54
CA GLY A 45 19.91 -9.76 -1.87
C GLY A 45 21.00 -10.44 -2.68
N HIS A 46 21.11 -11.77 -2.56
CA HIS A 46 22.27 -12.53 -3.04
C HIS A 46 21.97 -14.04 -3.14
N GLY A 47 22.97 -14.83 -3.53
CA GLY A 47 22.94 -16.28 -3.67
C GLY A 47 23.22 -17.00 -2.34
N CYS A 48 23.37 -18.31 -2.33
CA CYS A 48 23.85 -19.02 -1.12
C CYS A 48 25.38 -19.07 -1.17
N GLY A 49 26.03 -18.01 -0.68
CA GLY A 49 27.45 -17.78 -0.97
C GLY A 49 27.66 -17.60 -2.48
N ASP A 50 28.64 -18.29 -3.08
CA ASP A 50 28.93 -18.18 -4.52
C ASP A 50 27.90 -18.88 -5.45
N LYS A 51 26.81 -19.43 -4.90
CA LYS A 51 25.83 -20.23 -5.65
C LYS A 51 24.57 -19.44 -5.94
N ALA A 52 24.18 -19.45 -7.21
CA ALA A 52 22.94 -18.82 -7.64
C ALA A 52 21.70 -19.47 -6.97
N THR A 53 20.75 -18.64 -6.59
CA THR A 53 19.44 -19.06 -6.08
C THR A 53 18.62 -19.69 -7.19
N LYS A 54 18.10 -20.88 -6.92
CA LYS A 54 17.29 -21.68 -7.83
C LYS A 54 15.84 -21.79 -7.40
N ALA A 55 15.59 -21.72 -6.09
CA ALA A 55 14.25 -21.66 -5.55
C ALA A 55 14.15 -20.78 -4.31
N VAL A 56 12.97 -20.21 -4.13
CA VAL A 56 12.57 -19.40 -3.00
C VAL A 56 11.25 -19.94 -2.49
N ARG A 57 11.23 -20.32 -1.22
CA ARG A 57 10.07 -20.87 -0.53
C ARG A 57 9.70 -19.95 0.62
N VAL A 58 8.47 -19.46 0.62
CA VAL A 58 7.95 -18.54 1.64
C VAL A 58 6.79 -19.19 2.35
N GLN A 59 6.90 -19.32 3.67
CA GLN A 59 5.81 -19.74 4.52
C GLN A 59 4.91 -18.54 4.83
N ILE A 60 3.60 -18.72 4.66
CA ILE A 60 2.62 -17.71 5.03
C ILE A 60 2.36 -17.81 6.53
N PRO A 61 2.56 -16.74 7.33
CA PRO A 61 2.29 -16.79 8.76
C PRO A 61 0.81 -17.00 9.08
N ASP A 62 0.54 -17.45 10.30
CA ASP A 62 -0.80 -17.35 10.86
C ASP A 62 -1.16 -15.87 11.09
N GLY A 63 -2.42 -15.50 10.88
CA GLY A 63 -2.83 -14.10 10.87
C GLY A 63 -2.60 -13.39 9.53
N PHE A 64 -2.08 -14.08 8.51
CA PHE A 64 -2.08 -13.59 7.13
C PHE A 64 -2.87 -14.53 6.24
N TYR A 65 -3.86 -14.02 5.52
CA TYR A 65 -4.80 -14.82 4.74
C TYR A 65 -5.03 -14.25 3.34
N ASN A 66 -5.75 -15.01 2.50
CA ASN A 66 -6.02 -14.65 1.11
C ASN A 66 -4.74 -14.33 0.31
N ALA A 67 -3.66 -15.06 0.62
CA ALA A 67 -2.36 -14.85 -0.01
C ALA A 67 -2.40 -15.27 -1.48
N LYS A 68 -1.92 -14.38 -2.35
CA LYS A 68 -1.85 -14.53 -3.81
C LYS A 68 -0.46 -14.11 -4.30
N PRO A 69 0.42 -15.06 -4.66
CA PRO A 69 1.70 -14.74 -5.24
C PRO A 69 1.59 -14.09 -6.61
N MET A 70 2.55 -13.22 -6.93
CA MET A 70 2.73 -12.67 -8.27
C MET A 70 3.51 -13.67 -9.13
N PRO A 71 2.99 -14.09 -10.30
CA PRO A 71 3.77 -14.84 -11.27
C PRO A 71 5.02 -14.08 -11.69
N LYS A 72 6.16 -14.78 -11.78
CA LYS A 72 7.46 -14.18 -12.07
C LYS A 72 8.04 -14.79 -13.35
N PRO A 73 8.28 -14.01 -14.42
CA PRO A 73 8.86 -14.54 -15.65
C PRO A 73 10.18 -15.27 -15.40
N GLY A 74 10.34 -16.45 -16.00
CA GLY A 74 11.54 -17.28 -15.82
C GLY A 74 11.56 -18.13 -14.54
N TRP A 75 10.53 -18.05 -13.70
CA TRP A 75 10.36 -18.88 -12.52
C TRP A 75 9.06 -19.67 -12.62
N GLU A 76 9.08 -20.93 -12.20
CA GLU A 76 7.88 -21.73 -11.97
C GLU A 76 7.27 -21.36 -10.62
N LEU A 77 5.95 -21.18 -10.57
CA LEU A 77 5.23 -20.80 -9.36
C LEU A 77 4.33 -21.94 -8.89
N GLN A 78 4.52 -22.37 -7.65
CA GLN A 78 3.68 -23.34 -6.97
C GLN A 78 3.14 -22.76 -5.66
N THR A 79 1.88 -23.07 -5.35
CA THR A 79 1.25 -22.75 -4.07
C THR A 79 0.80 -24.04 -3.38
N ILE A 80 1.06 -24.15 -2.08
CA ILE A 80 0.57 -25.22 -1.24
C ILE A 80 -0.51 -24.64 -0.33
N THR A 81 -1.71 -25.22 -0.43
CA THR A 81 -2.88 -24.84 0.34
C THR A 81 -2.99 -25.71 1.60
N GLY A 82 -3.45 -25.12 2.70
CA GLY A 82 -3.74 -25.82 3.94
C GLY A 82 -4.73 -25.05 4.80
N ASP A 83 -5.15 -25.67 5.89
CA ASP A 83 -6.09 -25.06 6.83
C ASP A 83 -5.44 -23.89 7.57
N TYR A 84 -6.23 -22.86 7.84
CA TYR A 84 -5.84 -21.79 8.75
C TYR A 84 -6.03 -22.24 10.20
N ALA A 85 -5.20 -21.71 11.11
CA ALA A 85 -5.34 -21.97 12.55
C ALA A 85 -6.72 -21.55 13.10
N ARG A 86 -7.32 -20.53 12.49
CA ARG A 86 -8.70 -20.09 12.70
C ARG A 86 -9.32 -19.66 11.38
N PRO A 87 -10.65 -19.75 11.22
CA PRO A 87 -11.31 -19.22 10.05
C PRO A 87 -11.17 -17.69 9.97
N PHE A 88 -11.05 -17.17 8.76
CA PHE A 88 -11.10 -15.74 8.47
C PHE A 88 -12.42 -15.38 7.79
N ASP A 89 -12.94 -14.18 8.03
CA ASP A 89 -14.00 -13.62 7.21
C ASP A 89 -13.38 -12.88 6.02
N ASN A 90 -13.81 -13.23 4.82
CA ASN A 90 -13.43 -12.54 3.61
C ASN A 90 -14.70 -12.09 2.89
N HIS A 91 -15.16 -10.88 3.22
CA HIS A 91 -16.39 -10.30 2.66
C HIS A 91 -17.64 -11.16 2.93
N GLY A 92 -17.78 -11.72 4.14
CA GLY A 92 -18.92 -12.57 4.51
C GLY A 92 -18.76 -14.05 4.15
N GLU A 93 -17.71 -14.42 3.41
CA GLU A 93 -17.35 -15.81 3.17
C GLU A 93 -16.31 -16.27 4.20
N GLN A 94 -16.63 -17.35 4.92
CA GLN A 94 -15.72 -17.94 5.87
C GLN A 94 -14.63 -18.74 5.14
N MET A 95 -13.40 -18.25 5.21
CA MET A 95 -12.22 -18.95 4.70
C MET A 95 -11.62 -19.83 5.81
N THR A 96 -11.73 -21.14 5.66
CA THR A 96 -11.11 -22.11 6.59
C THR A 96 -9.74 -22.59 6.13
N SER A 97 -9.41 -22.42 4.85
CA SER A 97 -8.13 -22.79 4.25
C SER A 97 -7.67 -21.79 3.19
N GLY A 98 -6.39 -21.85 2.84
CA GLY A 98 -5.80 -21.03 1.79
C GLY A 98 -4.30 -21.30 1.64
N VAL A 99 -3.60 -20.45 0.88
CA VAL A 99 -2.17 -20.63 0.64
C VAL A 99 -1.39 -20.53 1.96
N ARG A 100 -0.63 -21.57 2.28
CA ARG A 100 0.24 -21.66 3.47
C ARG A 100 1.71 -21.63 3.10
N GLU A 101 2.04 -21.97 1.86
CA GLU A 101 3.40 -21.88 1.34
C GLU A 101 3.39 -21.52 -0.15
N ILE A 102 4.34 -20.69 -0.55
CA ILE A 102 4.57 -20.27 -1.93
C ILE A 102 5.99 -20.68 -2.32
N VAL A 103 6.15 -21.21 -3.52
CA VAL A 103 7.44 -21.61 -4.09
C VAL A 103 7.60 -20.95 -5.46
N TRP A 104 8.67 -20.18 -5.62
CA TRP A 104 9.20 -19.82 -6.94
C TRP A 104 10.43 -20.69 -7.19
N SER A 105 10.46 -21.48 -8.25
CA SER A 105 11.55 -22.42 -8.54
C SER A 105 12.01 -22.37 -10.00
N GLY A 106 13.11 -23.06 -10.31
CA GLY A 106 13.67 -23.12 -11.66
C GLY A 106 14.36 -21.83 -12.11
N GLY A 107 14.49 -20.85 -11.21
CA GLY A 107 15.15 -19.60 -11.48
C GLY A 107 16.66 -19.68 -11.46
N ASP A 108 17.29 -18.54 -11.72
CA ASP A 108 18.73 -18.36 -11.70
C ASP A 108 19.04 -16.93 -11.28
N LEU A 109 19.16 -16.70 -9.96
CA LEU A 109 19.59 -15.42 -9.40
C LEU A 109 21.04 -15.55 -8.92
N PRO A 110 22.02 -15.00 -9.66
CA PRO A 110 23.43 -15.00 -9.26
C PRO A 110 23.67 -14.23 -7.96
N ASP A 111 24.78 -14.53 -7.29
CA ASP A 111 25.15 -13.91 -6.01
C ASP A 111 25.34 -12.39 -6.09
N GLU A 112 25.74 -11.90 -7.26
CA GLU A 112 26.04 -10.48 -7.48
C GLU A 112 24.78 -9.61 -7.59
N TRP A 113 23.60 -10.24 -7.75
CA TRP A 113 22.35 -9.55 -8.03
C TRP A 113 21.32 -9.83 -6.94
N TYR A 114 20.43 -8.87 -6.76
CA TYR A 114 19.25 -9.03 -5.94
C TYR A 114 18.01 -9.19 -6.82
N ASP A 115 16.94 -9.75 -6.25
CA ASP A 115 15.64 -9.84 -6.90
C ASP A 115 14.50 -9.78 -5.88
N GLU A 116 13.29 -9.57 -6.37
CA GLU A 116 12.08 -9.44 -5.57
C GLU A 116 11.07 -10.56 -5.89
N PHE A 117 10.47 -11.07 -4.82
CA PHE A 117 9.44 -12.09 -4.83
C PHE A 117 8.21 -11.53 -4.10
N THR A 118 7.14 -11.33 -4.86
CA THR A 118 6.00 -10.53 -4.40
C THR A 118 4.77 -11.39 -4.19
N LEU A 119 4.05 -11.16 -3.10
CA LEU A 119 2.69 -11.63 -2.91
C LEU A 119 1.80 -10.51 -2.36
N ARG A 120 0.49 -10.64 -2.61
CA ARG A 120 -0.54 -9.85 -1.92
C ARG A 120 -1.27 -10.76 -0.93
N GLY A 121 -1.74 -10.21 0.18
CA GLY A 121 -2.74 -10.85 1.03
C GLY A 121 -3.34 -9.85 2.01
N THR A 122 -3.98 -10.36 3.05
CA THR A 122 -4.65 -9.55 4.06
C THR A 122 -4.09 -9.86 5.44
N VAL A 123 -3.78 -8.81 6.18
CA VAL A 123 -3.40 -8.88 7.59
C VAL A 123 -4.67 -9.08 8.42
N GLY A 124 -4.70 -10.11 9.27
CA GLY A 124 -5.85 -10.41 10.10
C GLY A 124 -6.26 -9.21 10.96
N PRO A 125 -7.54 -8.79 10.96
CA PRO A 125 -8.03 -7.68 11.79
C PRO A 125 -7.86 -7.91 13.29
N GLU A 126 -7.67 -9.16 13.69
CA GLU A 126 -7.55 -9.57 15.08
C GLU A 126 -6.10 -9.61 15.59
N LEU A 127 -5.13 -9.24 14.75
CA LEU A 127 -3.75 -9.03 15.17
C LEU A 127 -3.62 -7.74 15.98
N VAL A 128 -2.77 -7.79 17.01
CA VAL A 128 -2.60 -6.69 17.97
C VAL A 128 -1.53 -5.72 17.47
N ALA A 129 -1.77 -4.42 17.57
CA ALA A 129 -0.74 -3.43 17.28
C ALA A 129 0.51 -3.63 18.14
N GLY A 130 1.69 -3.45 17.54
CA GLY A 130 2.98 -3.76 18.15
C GLY A 130 3.35 -5.25 18.14
N SER A 131 2.46 -6.14 17.67
CA SER A 131 2.85 -7.52 17.35
C SER A 131 3.60 -7.59 16.01
N THR A 132 4.28 -8.70 15.76
CA THR A 132 5.07 -8.90 14.55
C THR A 132 4.65 -10.20 13.87
N LEU A 133 4.40 -10.15 12.56
CA LEU A 133 4.31 -11.33 11.71
C LEU A 133 5.67 -11.60 11.07
N TYR A 134 6.02 -12.87 10.93
CA TYR A 134 7.25 -13.28 10.25
C TYR A 134 6.89 -14.09 9.01
N PHE A 135 7.64 -13.91 7.93
CA PHE A 135 7.50 -14.66 6.68
C PHE A 135 8.72 -15.57 6.50
N PRO A 136 8.80 -16.73 7.20
CA PRO A 136 9.92 -17.65 7.06
C PRO A 136 10.22 -17.94 5.60
N THR A 137 11.47 -17.69 5.20
CA THR A 137 11.89 -17.78 3.81
C THR A 137 13.10 -18.70 3.70
N VAL A 138 13.00 -19.71 2.85
CA VAL A 138 14.09 -20.62 2.53
C VAL A 138 14.52 -20.36 1.09
N GLN A 139 15.82 -20.15 0.93
CA GLN A 139 16.48 -19.99 -0.35
C GLN A 139 17.24 -21.29 -0.64
N GLU A 140 16.95 -21.91 -1.78
CA GLU A 140 17.63 -23.11 -2.24
C GLU A 140 18.53 -22.74 -3.41
N CYS A 141 19.78 -23.20 -3.33
CA CYS A 141 20.80 -23.03 -4.35
C CYS A 141 21.37 -24.39 -4.75
N ASP A 142 22.24 -24.44 -5.75
CA ASP A 142 22.87 -25.69 -6.19
C ASP A 142 23.75 -26.30 -5.07
N GLY A 143 23.22 -27.32 -4.38
CA GLY A 143 23.88 -27.99 -3.26
C GLY A 143 23.99 -27.18 -1.96
N ALA A 144 23.38 -25.99 -1.89
CA ALA A 144 23.43 -25.09 -0.75
C ALA A 144 22.04 -24.54 -0.40
N ARG A 145 21.91 -24.00 0.82
CA ARG A 145 20.65 -23.42 1.31
C ARG A 145 20.92 -22.29 2.28
N GLU A 146 20.08 -21.25 2.23
CA GLU A 146 19.96 -20.26 3.28
C GLU A 146 18.54 -20.31 3.86
N SER A 147 18.40 -20.12 5.18
CA SER A 147 17.13 -20.31 5.88
C SER A 147 16.85 -19.17 6.84
N TRP A 148 16.13 -18.17 6.34
CA TRP A 148 15.64 -16.99 7.03
C TRP A 148 14.36 -17.32 7.79
N ILE A 149 14.49 -18.12 8.85
CA ILE A 149 13.36 -18.76 9.55
C ILE A 149 13.30 -18.45 11.04
N ASP A 150 14.24 -17.65 11.56
CA ASP A 150 14.21 -17.25 12.97
C ASP A 150 13.09 -16.22 13.20
N VAL A 151 12.13 -16.60 14.05
CA VAL A 151 10.94 -15.79 14.39
C VAL A 151 10.97 -15.28 15.84
N THR A 152 12.13 -15.35 16.49
CA THR A 152 12.27 -14.98 17.91
C THR A 152 12.23 -13.48 18.14
N GLY A 153 12.56 -12.68 17.11
CA GLY A 153 12.65 -11.22 17.20
C GLY A 153 13.91 -10.71 17.91
N ALA A 154 14.93 -11.55 18.13
CA ALA A 154 16.19 -11.13 18.72
C ALA A 154 17.07 -10.37 17.70
N ASP A 155 17.75 -9.31 18.16
CA ASP A 155 18.50 -8.36 17.30
C ASP A 155 19.81 -8.93 16.70
N ASP A 156 20.31 -10.07 17.20
CA ASP A 156 21.61 -10.66 16.80
C ASP A 156 21.48 -12.14 16.42
N VAL A 157 20.48 -12.44 15.59
CA VAL A 157 20.31 -13.77 15.00
C VAL A 157 20.88 -13.77 13.60
N SER A 158 21.54 -14.88 13.23
CA SER A 158 22.23 -15.00 11.94
C SER A 158 21.27 -14.97 10.75
N ASN A 159 20.05 -15.50 10.90
CA ASN A 159 19.10 -15.67 9.80
C ASN A 159 17.67 -15.30 10.24
N PRO A 160 17.41 -14.00 10.54
CA PRO A 160 16.09 -13.55 10.91
C PRO A 160 15.11 -13.76 9.74
N ALA A 161 13.91 -14.21 10.04
CA ALA A 161 12.83 -14.21 9.06
C ALA A 161 12.41 -12.77 8.73
N PRO A 162 12.05 -12.47 7.48
CA PRO A 162 11.44 -11.18 7.10
C PRO A 162 10.24 -10.87 7.99
N SER A 163 10.26 -9.71 8.65
CA SER A 163 9.28 -9.33 9.67
C SER A 163 8.39 -8.18 9.22
N LEU A 164 7.11 -8.25 9.55
CA LEU A 164 6.10 -7.21 9.36
C LEU A 164 5.57 -6.77 10.72
N GLN A 165 5.83 -5.53 11.11
CA GLN A 165 5.26 -4.93 12.31
C GLN A 165 3.80 -4.57 12.07
N ILE A 166 2.95 -4.95 13.02
CA ILE A 166 1.52 -4.68 12.96
C ILE A 166 1.26 -3.36 13.64
N THR A 167 0.70 -2.40 12.91
CA THR A 167 0.24 -1.14 13.48
C THR A 167 -1.23 -1.25 13.85
N GLU A 168 -1.71 -0.26 14.60
CA GLU A 168 -3.13 -0.13 14.89
C GLU A 168 -3.94 -0.27 13.60
N ALA A 169 -5.05 -1.01 13.69
CA ALA A 169 -6.05 -0.99 12.65
C ALA A 169 -6.40 0.48 12.42
N VAL A 170 -6.37 0.92 11.16
CA VAL A 170 -6.91 2.24 10.84
C VAL A 170 -8.35 2.21 11.31
N ALA A 171 -8.71 3.04 12.29
CA ALA A 171 -10.01 3.00 12.94
C ALA A 171 -11.13 3.29 11.91
N GLY A 172 -11.58 2.24 11.24
CA GLY A 172 -12.89 2.17 10.61
C GLY A 172 -13.90 1.77 11.67
N PRO A 173 -15.14 2.31 11.65
CA PRO A 173 -16.14 1.97 12.64
C PRO A 173 -16.44 0.46 12.61
N GLY A 174 -16.57 -0.11 13.81
CA GLY A 174 -16.63 -1.54 14.07
C GLY A 174 -17.78 -2.29 13.40
N HIS A 175 -17.55 -3.60 13.31
CA HIS A 175 -18.40 -4.61 12.71
C HIS A 175 -19.86 -4.60 13.20
N HIS A 176 -20.76 -4.12 12.34
CA HIS A 176 -22.15 -4.55 12.32
C HIS A 176 -22.53 -4.98 10.90
N HIS A 177 -23.20 -6.13 10.82
CA HIS A 177 -23.54 -6.84 9.60
C HIS A 177 -24.30 -5.98 8.57
N GLY A 178 -23.83 -6.02 7.32
CA GLY A 178 -24.60 -5.65 6.13
C GLY A 178 -23.92 -4.61 5.25
N GLY A 179 -23.49 -5.02 4.06
CA GLY A 179 -23.09 -4.13 2.97
C GLY A 179 -21.58 -4.06 2.75
N HIS A 180 -21.18 -4.19 1.48
CA HIS A 180 -19.83 -4.04 0.98
C HIS A 180 -19.10 -2.85 1.63
N ALA A 181 -17.97 -3.12 2.30
CA ALA A 181 -17.17 -2.08 2.93
C ALA A 181 -16.47 -1.24 1.86
N MET A 182 -17.13 -0.14 1.52
CA MET A 182 -16.54 1.08 0.98
C MET A 182 -15.30 1.49 1.78
N PRO A 183 -14.33 2.20 1.17
CA PRO A 183 -13.28 2.83 1.95
C PRO A 183 -13.94 3.76 2.98
N GLY A 184 -13.61 3.52 4.25
CA GLY A 184 -14.30 4.12 5.39
C GLY A 184 -14.32 5.63 5.30
N ALA A 185 -15.40 6.22 5.84
CA ALA A 185 -15.51 7.65 5.91
C ALA A 185 -14.36 8.22 6.76
N VAL A 186 -13.52 9.07 6.14
CA VAL A 186 -12.45 9.80 6.83
C VAL A 186 -13.04 11.07 7.40
N THR A 187 -12.66 11.46 8.62
CA THR A 187 -13.10 12.71 9.24
C THR A 187 -11.90 13.58 9.59
N LEU A 188 -11.95 14.85 9.20
CA LEU A 188 -11.00 15.90 9.59
C LEU A 188 -11.79 17.01 10.30
N GLY A 189 -11.78 17.00 11.62
CA GLY A 189 -12.63 17.89 12.41
C GLY A 189 -14.12 17.65 12.08
N GLN A 190 -14.76 18.65 11.45
CA GLN A 190 -16.17 18.59 11.05
C GLN A 190 -16.36 18.25 9.56
N ILE A 191 -15.29 17.98 8.83
CA ILE A 191 -15.36 17.55 7.43
C ILE A 191 -15.38 16.03 7.38
N GLY A 192 -16.50 15.47 6.91
CA GLY A 192 -16.63 14.06 6.56
C GLY A 192 -16.28 13.82 5.09
N ILE A 193 -15.51 12.78 4.82
CA ILE A 193 -15.07 12.37 3.49
C ILE A 193 -15.49 10.92 3.31
N SER A 194 -16.20 10.57 2.24
CA SER A 194 -16.65 9.19 2.02
C SER A 194 -16.74 8.82 0.55
N GLY A 195 -16.93 7.52 0.26
CA GLY A 195 -17.13 7.03 -1.10
C GLY A 195 -15.97 7.34 -2.05
N GLN A 196 -14.77 7.49 -1.51
CA GLN A 196 -13.58 7.85 -2.25
C GLN A 196 -13.16 6.73 -3.20
N PHE A 197 -12.80 7.03 -4.45
CA PHE A 197 -12.21 6.05 -5.36
C PHE A 197 -11.47 6.72 -6.51
N THR A 198 -10.62 5.94 -7.16
CA THR A 198 -10.07 6.25 -8.49
C THR A 198 -10.28 5.05 -9.40
N ARG A 199 -10.02 5.22 -10.70
CA ARG A 199 -10.15 4.16 -11.70
C ARG A 199 -8.78 3.62 -12.05
N ALA A 200 -8.71 2.31 -12.28
CA ALA A 200 -7.55 1.70 -12.90
C ALA A 200 -7.25 2.39 -14.24
N THR A 201 -5.97 2.50 -14.58
CA THR A 201 -5.52 3.13 -15.82
C THR A 201 -4.81 2.13 -16.70
N PRO A 202 -4.96 2.20 -18.05
CA PRO A 202 -4.18 1.37 -18.94
C PRO A 202 -2.68 1.72 -18.86
N PRO A 203 -1.77 0.79 -19.20
CA PRO A 203 -0.33 1.07 -19.27
C PRO A 203 -0.03 2.32 -20.11
N GLY A 204 0.82 3.20 -19.59
CA GLY A 204 1.22 4.44 -20.26
C GLY A 204 0.26 5.63 -20.11
N ALA A 205 -0.88 5.46 -19.45
CA ALA A 205 -1.77 6.57 -19.12
C ALA A 205 -1.04 7.63 -18.30
N LYS A 206 -1.33 8.91 -18.58
CA LYS A 206 -0.74 10.06 -17.90
C LYS A 206 -1.72 10.79 -17.00
N ILE A 207 -2.98 10.37 -16.99
CA ILE A 207 -4.08 11.06 -16.33
C ILE A 207 -4.97 10.03 -15.63
N ALA A 208 -5.43 10.36 -14.43
CA ALA A 208 -6.49 9.64 -13.72
C ALA A 208 -7.46 10.61 -13.05
N GLY A 209 -8.70 10.15 -12.84
CA GLY A 209 -9.71 10.87 -12.08
C GLY A 209 -9.82 10.33 -10.65
N GLY A 210 -10.00 11.21 -9.67
CA GLY A 210 -10.34 10.86 -8.29
C GLY A 210 -11.71 11.40 -7.91
N PHE A 211 -12.46 10.64 -7.13
CA PHE A 211 -13.85 10.89 -6.78
C PHE A 211 -14.05 10.64 -5.29
N MET A 212 -14.99 11.36 -4.67
CA MET A 212 -15.36 11.25 -3.25
C MET A 212 -16.56 12.13 -2.94
N VAL A 213 -17.14 11.97 -1.77
CA VAL A 213 -18.16 12.84 -1.19
C VAL A 213 -17.55 13.60 -0.02
N LEU A 214 -17.71 14.91 -0.02
CA LEU A 214 -17.28 15.80 1.06
C LEU A 214 -18.51 16.36 1.76
N LYS A 215 -18.59 16.24 3.08
CA LYS A 215 -19.66 16.78 3.91
C LYS A 215 -19.08 17.71 4.96
N ASN A 216 -19.50 18.96 4.97
CA ASN A 216 -19.14 19.89 6.02
C ASN A 216 -20.23 19.88 7.09
N ASP A 217 -20.01 19.16 8.20
CA ASP A 217 -20.90 19.14 9.37
C ASP A 217 -20.66 20.32 10.32
N GLY A 218 -19.83 21.28 9.91
CA GLY A 218 -19.51 22.48 10.64
C GLY A 218 -20.53 23.60 10.51
N SER A 219 -20.30 24.64 11.34
CA SER A 219 -21.13 25.85 11.36
C SER A 219 -20.56 27.02 10.56
N SER A 220 -19.36 26.85 10.00
CA SER A 220 -18.70 27.77 9.09
C SER A 220 -18.40 27.09 7.76
N ASP A 221 -18.42 27.87 6.68
CA ASP A 221 -17.98 27.39 5.36
C ASP A 221 -16.52 26.99 5.42
N ASP A 222 -16.11 26.03 4.62
CA ASP A 222 -14.71 25.65 4.37
C ASP A 222 -14.49 25.53 2.85
N ARG A 223 -13.29 25.13 2.43
CA ARG A 223 -12.91 24.99 1.03
C ARG A 223 -11.79 23.98 0.90
N LEU A 224 -11.95 23.02 -0.01
CA LEU A 224 -10.83 22.20 -0.45
C LEU A 224 -9.98 23.03 -1.42
N VAL A 225 -8.83 23.53 -0.96
CA VAL A 225 -8.00 24.47 -1.72
C VAL A 225 -7.09 23.77 -2.71
N SER A 226 -6.54 22.62 -2.34
CA SER A 226 -5.66 21.85 -3.21
C SER A 226 -5.58 20.39 -2.81
N VAL A 227 -4.96 19.58 -3.67
CA VAL A 227 -4.74 18.16 -3.46
C VAL A 227 -3.31 17.83 -3.88
N SER A 228 -2.66 16.93 -3.17
CA SER A 228 -1.32 16.44 -3.54
C SER A 228 -1.23 14.91 -3.43
N THR A 229 -0.34 14.32 -4.21
CA THR A 229 -0.08 12.87 -4.19
C THR A 229 1.32 12.60 -4.75
N PRO A 230 2.04 11.59 -4.23
CA PRO A 230 3.33 11.20 -4.79
C PRO A 230 3.22 10.44 -6.13
N VAL A 231 2.03 9.97 -6.53
CA VAL A 231 1.89 9.14 -7.75
C VAL A 231 1.70 9.94 -9.04
N ALA A 232 1.52 11.26 -8.93
CA ALA A 232 1.28 12.15 -10.05
C ALA A 232 2.14 13.42 -9.91
N ALA A 233 2.59 13.97 -11.04
CA ALA A 233 3.33 15.23 -11.03
C ALA A 233 2.50 16.41 -10.53
N ARG A 234 1.17 16.37 -10.73
CA ARG A 234 0.19 17.37 -10.27
C ARG A 234 -1.13 16.71 -9.93
N ALA A 235 -1.84 17.26 -8.95
CA ALA A 235 -3.24 16.96 -8.69
C ALA A 235 -4.01 18.27 -8.62
N GLU A 236 -5.11 18.35 -9.37
CA GLU A 236 -5.93 19.55 -9.49
C GLU A 236 -7.40 19.22 -9.22
N ILE A 237 -8.19 20.22 -8.86
CA ILE A 237 -9.64 20.08 -8.68
C ILE A 237 -10.32 20.66 -9.92
N HIS A 238 -11.14 19.85 -10.57
CA HIS A 238 -11.77 20.19 -11.84
C HIS A 238 -13.29 20.06 -11.73
N GLU A 239 -13.99 20.80 -12.57
CA GLU A 239 -15.43 20.68 -12.77
C GLU A 239 -15.73 20.37 -14.23
N MET A 240 -16.84 19.67 -14.46
CA MET A 240 -17.46 19.54 -15.77
C MET A 240 -18.71 20.41 -15.80
N SER A 241 -18.80 21.31 -16.78
CA SER A 241 -19.97 22.16 -17.00
C SER A 241 -20.40 22.11 -18.47
N MET A 242 -21.70 22.20 -18.73
CA MET A 242 -22.19 22.43 -20.09
C MET A 242 -22.03 23.90 -20.47
N ASP A 243 -21.43 24.15 -21.62
CA ASP A 243 -21.48 25.43 -22.31
C ASP A 243 -22.18 25.20 -23.66
N GLY A 244 -23.48 25.44 -23.69
CA GLY A 244 -24.36 24.97 -24.76
C GLY A 244 -24.40 23.45 -24.85
N ASP A 245 -24.11 22.90 -26.02
CA ASP A 245 -24.06 21.46 -26.28
C ASP A 245 -22.67 20.83 -26.01
N VAL A 246 -21.71 21.62 -25.51
CA VAL A 246 -20.33 21.16 -25.28
C VAL A 246 -20.06 21.02 -23.79
N MET A 247 -19.66 19.80 -23.39
CA MET A 247 -19.16 19.55 -22.06
C MET A 247 -17.73 20.08 -21.94
N LYS A 248 -17.52 21.06 -21.05
CA LYS A 248 -16.21 21.67 -20.78
C LYS A 248 -15.69 21.22 -19.42
N MET A 249 -14.42 20.83 -19.39
CA MET A 249 -13.65 20.58 -18.18
C MET A 249 -12.90 21.86 -17.80
N ARG A 250 -12.97 22.29 -16.54
CA ARG A 250 -12.30 23.50 -16.04
C ARG A 250 -11.65 23.24 -14.69
N ALA A 251 -10.39 23.64 -14.55
CA ALA A 251 -9.72 23.66 -13.25
C ALA A 251 -10.29 24.75 -12.34
N LEU A 252 -10.37 24.47 -11.04
CA LEU A 252 -10.78 25.40 -9.99
C LEU A 252 -9.54 25.87 -9.21
N PRO A 253 -8.83 26.93 -9.67
CA PRO A 253 -7.60 27.40 -9.03
C PRO A 253 -7.84 27.94 -7.62
N ASP A 254 -9.04 28.46 -7.36
CA ASP A 254 -9.46 28.93 -6.04
C ASP A 254 -10.02 27.80 -5.18
N GLY A 255 -9.91 26.53 -5.59
CA GLY A 255 -10.44 25.37 -4.86
C GLY A 255 -11.96 25.18 -4.94
N LEU A 256 -12.44 24.14 -4.26
CA LEU A 256 -13.85 23.74 -4.21
C LEU A 256 -14.50 24.21 -2.91
N PRO A 257 -15.51 25.11 -2.96
CA PRO A 257 -16.24 25.56 -1.78
C PRO A 257 -17.00 24.43 -1.09
N LEU A 258 -16.99 24.42 0.24
CA LEU A 258 -17.70 23.48 1.10
C LEU A 258 -18.55 24.24 2.12
N PRO A 259 -19.75 24.72 1.74
CA PRO A 259 -20.59 25.50 2.64
C PRO A 259 -21.00 24.73 3.89
N ALA A 260 -21.20 25.45 4.99
CA ALA A 260 -21.62 24.87 6.27
C ALA A 260 -22.90 24.01 6.12
N GLY A 261 -22.88 22.81 6.68
CA GLY A 261 -24.00 21.86 6.66
C GLY A 261 -24.29 21.23 5.28
N GLN A 262 -23.46 21.46 4.27
CA GLN A 262 -23.68 20.94 2.90
C GLN A 262 -22.82 19.72 2.56
N VAL A 263 -23.32 18.97 1.59
CA VAL A 263 -22.62 17.87 0.92
C VAL A 263 -22.21 18.32 -0.47
N VAL A 264 -20.97 18.08 -0.84
CA VAL A 264 -20.40 18.35 -2.17
C VAL A 264 -19.82 17.06 -2.72
N GLU A 265 -20.30 16.65 -3.89
CA GLU A 265 -19.90 15.39 -4.52
C GLU A 265 -18.87 15.63 -5.63
N LEU A 266 -17.74 14.93 -5.55
CA LEU A 266 -16.79 14.74 -6.64
C LEU A 266 -17.12 13.40 -7.31
N LYS A 267 -17.72 13.45 -8.50
CA LYS A 267 -18.20 12.28 -9.24
C LYS A 267 -17.93 12.38 -10.74
N PRO A 268 -17.94 11.25 -11.47
CA PRO A 268 -17.80 11.26 -12.92
C PRO A 268 -18.81 12.21 -13.59
N GLY A 269 -18.32 13.15 -14.38
CA GLY A 269 -19.16 14.15 -15.07
C GLY A 269 -19.57 15.36 -14.23
N GLY A 270 -19.04 15.51 -13.00
CA GLY A 270 -19.21 16.71 -12.17
C GLY A 270 -17.86 17.24 -11.68
N TYR A 271 -17.79 17.65 -10.42
CA TYR A 271 -16.50 17.90 -9.77
C TYR A 271 -15.68 16.62 -9.71
N HIS A 272 -14.36 16.71 -9.85
CA HIS A 272 -13.46 15.57 -9.74
C HIS A 272 -12.04 16.04 -9.45
N LEU A 273 -11.23 15.15 -8.91
CA LEU A 273 -9.79 15.32 -8.85
C LEU A 273 -9.18 14.89 -10.18
N MET A 274 -8.25 15.68 -10.70
CA MET A 274 -7.53 15.42 -11.93
C MET A 274 -6.06 15.17 -11.58
N LEU A 275 -5.64 13.91 -11.60
CA LEU A 275 -4.25 13.51 -11.38
C LEU A 275 -3.53 13.53 -12.72
N MET A 276 -2.47 14.32 -12.85
CA MET A 276 -1.77 14.57 -14.10
C MET A 276 -0.28 14.24 -13.98
N GLY A 277 0.25 13.63 -15.04
CA GLY A 277 1.65 13.21 -15.07
C GLY A 277 1.90 11.99 -14.20
N LEU A 278 1.03 10.97 -14.30
CA LEU A 278 1.24 9.68 -13.64
C LEU A 278 2.60 9.08 -14.03
N THR A 279 3.35 8.64 -13.02
CA THR A 279 4.65 7.99 -13.17
C THR A 279 4.51 6.49 -13.44
N GLN A 280 3.42 5.89 -12.96
CA GLN A 280 3.06 4.48 -13.13
C GLN A 280 1.55 4.32 -13.30
N PRO A 281 1.07 3.22 -13.92
CA PRO A 281 -0.36 2.95 -14.02
C PRO A 281 -0.98 2.72 -12.65
N LEU A 282 -2.22 3.15 -12.46
CA LEU A 282 -3.05 2.77 -11.32
C LEU A 282 -3.65 1.39 -11.57
N VAL A 283 -3.40 0.44 -10.68
CA VAL A 283 -3.82 -0.96 -10.84
C VAL A 283 -5.02 -1.25 -9.94
N GLU A 284 -6.05 -1.88 -10.49
CA GLU A 284 -7.24 -2.27 -9.75
C GLU A 284 -6.91 -3.08 -8.50
N GLY A 285 -7.54 -2.74 -7.38
CA GLY A 285 -7.33 -3.37 -6.08
C GLY A 285 -6.11 -2.84 -5.31
N GLU A 286 -5.33 -1.93 -5.89
CA GLU A 286 -4.34 -1.12 -5.15
C GLU A 286 -5.00 0.15 -4.56
N THR A 287 -4.19 0.94 -3.85
CA THR A 287 -4.59 2.23 -3.29
C THR A 287 -3.60 3.32 -3.69
N VAL A 288 -4.11 4.55 -3.84
CA VAL A 288 -3.30 5.74 -4.14
C VAL A 288 -3.27 6.65 -2.91
N PRO A 289 -2.09 6.94 -2.32
CA PRO A 289 -1.99 7.92 -1.25
C PRO A 289 -2.30 9.32 -1.76
N LEU A 290 -3.02 10.11 -0.98
CA LEU A 290 -3.50 11.44 -1.33
C LEU A 290 -3.55 12.32 -0.07
N THR A 291 -3.14 13.57 -0.18
CA THR A 291 -3.37 14.59 0.85
C THR A 291 -4.36 15.61 0.33
N LEU A 292 -5.43 15.86 1.09
CA LEU A 292 -6.38 16.95 0.84
C LEU A 292 -6.02 18.14 1.73
N HIS A 293 -5.96 19.34 1.14
CA HIS A 293 -5.64 20.57 1.85
C HIS A 293 -6.91 21.44 1.93
N PHE A 294 -7.44 21.63 3.13
CA PHE A 294 -8.60 22.49 3.39
C PHE A 294 -8.16 23.85 3.93
N GLU A 295 -8.90 24.90 3.59
CA GLU A 295 -8.60 26.28 3.99
C GLU A 295 -8.67 26.47 5.51
N GLN A 296 -9.67 25.87 6.16
CA GLN A 296 -9.87 26.01 7.61
C GLN A 296 -9.60 24.72 8.39
N ALA A 297 -10.07 23.57 7.90
CA ALA A 297 -9.89 22.30 8.61
C ALA A 297 -8.42 21.80 8.60
N GLY A 298 -7.59 22.29 7.68
CA GLY A 298 -6.19 21.89 7.52
C GLY A 298 -6.02 20.68 6.59
N ASP A 299 -4.99 19.89 6.83
CA ASP A 299 -4.59 18.80 5.93
C ASP A 299 -5.07 17.44 6.43
N VAL A 300 -5.45 16.56 5.51
CA VAL A 300 -5.75 15.15 5.80
C VAL A 300 -5.12 14.22 4.78
N ASP A 301 -4.34 13.28 5.28
CA ASP A 301 -3.81 12.16 4.51
C ASP A 301 -4.84 11.04 4.42
N MET A 302 -5.05 10.53 3.22
CA MET A 302 -5.98 9.45 2.95
C MET A 302 -5.52 8.60 1.76
N THR A 303 -6.28 7.55 1.47
CA THR A 303 -6.05 6.70 0.30
C THR A 303 -7.28 6.63 -0.59
N LEU A 304 -7.06 6.64 -1.91
CA LEU A 304 -8.09 6.35 -2.91
C LEU A 304 -7.95 4.89 -3.34
N PRO A 305 -8.94 4.02 -3.10
CA PRO A 305 -8.93 2.69 -3.69
C PRO A 305 -9.08 2.78 -5.21
N VAL A 306 -8.30 1.96 -5.91
CA VAL A 306 -8.35 1.84 -7.35
C VAL A 306 -9.41 0.80 -7.72
N GLY A 307 -10.56 1.26 -8.19
CA GLY A 307 -11.60 0.40 -8.75
C GLY A 307 -11.32 0.03 -10.22
N PRO A 308 -12.20 -0.77 -10.84
CA PRO A 308 -12.09 -1.12 -12.24
C PRO A 308 -12.11 0.14 -13.13
N ILE A 309 -11.61 0.01 -14.37
CA ILE A 309 -11.48 1.13 -15.32
C ILE A 309 -12.81 1.86 -15.60
N ASN A 310 -13.95 1.20 -15.38
CA ASN A 310 -15.30 1.70 -15.55
C ASN A 310 -16.03 2.02 -14.22
N ALA A 311 -15.34 2.04 -13.08
CA ALA A 311 -15.95 2.29 -11.77
C ALA A 311 -16.75 3.61 -11.75
N ARG A 312 -17.97 3.59 -11.21
CA ARG A 312 -18.86 4.76 -11.17
C ARG A 312 -19.00 5.39 -9.78
N GLY A 313 -18.44 4.77 -8.74
CA GLY A 313 -18.81 5.05 -7.35
C GLY A 313 -20.18 4.41 -7.09
N ASP A 314 -20.38 3.82 -5.91
CA ASP A 314 -21.57 3.00 -5.66
C ASP A 314 -22.87 3.79 -5.86
N GLN A 315 -23.49 3.56 -7.01
CA GLN A 315 -24.91 3.75 -7.30
C GLN A 315 -25.58 2.44 -7.75
N ASP A 316 -24.93 1.29 -7.57
CA ASP A 316 -25.51 -0.01 -7.88
C ASP A 316 -25.81 -0.76 -6.57
N GLY A 317 -26.69 -0.17 -5.76
CA GLY A 317 -27.61 -0.94 -4.94
C GLY A 317 -28.78 -1.36 -5.83
N ASP A 318 -28.99 -2.68 -5.95
CA ASP A 318 -30.15 -3.33 -6.56
C ASP A 318 -30.35 -3.19 -8.09
N ALA A 319 -29.70 -4.09 -8.85
CA ALA A 319 -30.36 -4.84 -9.94
C ALA A 319 -29.36 -5.82 -10.56
N HIS A 320 -29.54 -7.12 -10.31
CA HIS A 320 -29.45 -8.23 -11.28
C HIS A 320 -29.53 -9.56 -10.54
N ALA A 321 -30.61 -9.75 -9.77
CA ALA A 321 -31.15 -11.08 -9.50
C ALA A 321 -32.15 -11.40 -10.61
N ASN A 322 -31.69 -12.14 -11.62
CA ASN A 322 -32.43 -13.07 -12.49
C ASN A 322 -31.77 -13.11 -13.87
N HIS A 323 -31.04 -14.20 -14.16
CA HIS A 323 -31.41 -15.16 -15.20
C HIS A 323 -30.56 -16.42 -15.09
#